data_AF-F2Q4V6-F1
#
_entry.id   AF-F2Q4V6-F1
#
_cell.length_a   1.000
_cell.length_b   1.000
_cell.length_c   1.000
_cell.angle_alpha   90.00
_cell.angle_beta   90.00
_cell.angle_gamma   90.00
#
_symmetry.space_group_name_H-M   'P 1'
#
loop_
_entity.id
_entity.type
_entity.pdbx_description
1 polymer ?
#
loop_
_entity_poly.entity_id
_entity_poly.type
_entity_poly.pdbx_seq_one_letter_code
_entity_poly.pdbx_strand_id
1 'polypeptide(L)'
;MQSSWSGRSYIGEFEEVDDHRSGKIVIQLNGRLNKTGVISPRYNVQLRELEKWVVRLLPSRQFGYIVLTTSAGIMDHEEARRKHVAGKIIGFFY
;
A
#
# COMPACT_ATOMS: atom_id res chain seq x y z
N MET A 1 -11.75 8.25 -5.68
CA MET A 1 -11.08 7.57 -4.54
C MET A 1 -9.58 7.72 -4.77
N GLN A 2 -8.89 8.66 -4.11
CA GLN A 2 -7.44 8.82 -4.31
C GLN A 2 -6.72 7.60 -3.76
N SER A 3 -6.13 6.80 -4.64
CA SER A 3 -5.39 5.61 -4.28
C SER A 3 -4.06 6.01 -3.64
N SER A 4 -3.68 5.39 -2.53
CA SER A 4 -2.47 5.68 -1.73
C SER A 4 -1.14 5.59 -2.49
N TRP A 5 -1.19 5.16 -3.75
CA TRP A 5 -0.06 4.86 -4.64
C TRP A 5 0.28 6.05 -5.55
N SER A 6 -0.74 6.80 -6.01
CA SER A 6 -0.57 7.97 -6.87
C SER A 6 0.13 9.13 -6.14
N GLY A 7 -0.08 9.26 -4.83
CA GLY A 7 0.58 10.29 -4.02
C GLY A 7 2.09 10.10 -3.84
N ARG A 8 2.62 8.89 -4.11
CA ARG A 8 4.04 8.55 -3.92
C ARG A 8 4.79 8.34 -5.23
N SER A 9 4.15 8.66 -6.37
CA SER A 9 4.74 8.65 -7.71
C SER A 9 5.35 7.29 -8.12
N TYR A 10 4.69 6.18 -7.80
CA TYR A 10 5.08 4.83 -8.29
C TYR A 10 4.34 4.40 -9.56
N ILE A 11 3.18 5.01 -9.81
CA ILE A 11 2.34 4.78 -10.99
C ILE A 11 2.06 6.14 -11.64
N GLY A 12 1.96 6.14 -12.96
CA GLY A 12 1.53 7.29 -13.74
C GLY A 12 0.00 7.35 -13.83
N GLU A 13 -0.49 7.67 -15.02
CA GLU A 13 -1.92 7.67 -15.31
C GLU A 13 -2.50 6.25 -15.23
N PHE A 14 -3.75 6.16 -14.80
CA PHE A 14 -4.52 4.93 -14.83
C PHE A 14 -5.91 5.21 -15.40
N GLU A 15 -6.44 4.23 -16.12
CA GLU A 15 -7.76 4.28 -16.72
C GLU A 15 -8.57 3.08 -16.23
N GLU A 16 -9.80 3.34 -15.79
CA GLU A 16 -10.78 2.30 -15.47
C GLU A 16 -11.71 2.14 -16.68
N VAL A 17 -11.61 0.99 -17.34
CA VAL A 17 -12.41 0.63 -18.51
C VAL A 17 -13.57 -0.24 -18.03
N ASP A 18 -14.79 0.28 -18.16
CA ASP A 18 -16.01 -0.45 -17.83
C ASP A 18 -16.40 -1.40 -18.98
N ASP A 19 -16.30 -2.70 -18.72
CA ASP A 19 -16.69 -3.76 -19.66
C ASP A 19 -18.09 -4.34 -19.37
N HIS A 20 -18.88 -3.69 -18.51
CA HIS A 20 -20.17 -4.15 -17.98
C HIS A 20 -20.09 -5.52 -17.28
N ARG A 21 -18.88 -5.98 -16.93
CA ARG A 21 -18.65 -7.23 -16.18
C ARG A 21 -17.99 -6.91 -14.85
N SER A 22 -16.66 -6.91 -14.84
CA SER A 22 -15.86 -6.74 -13.62
C SER A 22 -14.95 -5.52 -13.69
N GLY A 23 -14.98 -4.79 -14.80
CA GLY A 23 -14.07 -3.68 -15.07
C GLY A 23 -12.66 -4.16 -15.40
N LYS A 24 -11.89 -3.28 -16.04
CA LYS A 24 -10.46 -3.46 -16.28
C LYS A 24 -9.73 -2.19 -15.87
N ILE A 25 -8.55 -2.34 -15.29
CA ILE A 25 -7.71 -1.19 -14.94
C ILE A 25 -6.45 -1.26 -15.80
N VAL A 26 -6.25 -0.22 -16.61
CA VAL A 26 -5.03 -0.01 -17.37
C VAL A 26 -4.17 0.97 -16.59
N ILE A 27 -2.91 0.60 -16.30
CA ILE A 27 -2.00 1.41 -15.48
C ILE A 27 -0.74 1.68 -16.29
N GLN A 28 -0.37 2.96 -16.41
CA GLN A 28 0.92 3.34 -16.94
C GLN A 28 1.97 3.33 -15.82
N LEU A 29 2.98 2.48 -15.95
CA LEU A 29 4.11 2.44 -15.01
C LEU A 29 5.14 3.50 -15.40
N ASN A 30 5.67 4.23 -14.42
CA ASN A 30 6.71 5.24 -14.62
C ASN A 30 8.14 4.70 -14.45
N GLY A 31 8.30 3.37 -14.30
CA GLY A 31 9.58 2.69 -14.12
C GLY A 31 10.16 2.74 -12.71
N ARG A 32 9.48 3.32 -11.72
CA ARG A 32 9.98 3.43 -10.32
C ARG A 32 9.55 2.29 -9.40
N LEU A 33 8.61 1.46 -9.83
CA LEU A 33 8.12 0.32 -9.08
C LEU A 33 9.02 -0.90 -9.31
N ASN A 34 9.70 -1.36 -8.26
CA ASN A 34 10.55 -2.54 -8.30
C ASN A 34 9.76 -3.81 -7.99
N LYS A 35 8.93 -3.76 -6.95
CA LYS A 35 8.12 -4.89 -6.50
C LYS A 35 6.88 -4.42 -5.77
N THR A 36 5.77 -5.08 -6.05
CA THR A 36 4.53 -4.99 -5.26
C THR A 36 4.09 -6.39 -4.85
N GLY A 37 3.50 -6.53 -3.67
CA GLY A 37 3.08 -7.82 -3.14
C GLY A 37 1.89 -7.70 -2.19
N VAL A 38 1.02 -8.71 -2.23
CA VAL A 38 -0.10 -8.87 -1.30
C VAL A 38 0.33 -9.79 -0.17
N ILE A 39 -0.10 -9.47 1.05
CA ILE A 39 0.14 -10.30 2.24
C ILE A 39 -1.14 -11.05 2.58
N SER A 40 -1.05 -12.38 2.60
CA SER A 40 -2.13 -13.29 2.96
C SER A 40 -1.63 -14.35 3.95
N PRO A 41 -2.36 -14.63 5.04
CA PRO A 41 -3.60 -13.96 5.48
C PRO A 41 -3.36 -12.50 5.91
N ARG A 42 -4.43 -11.70 5.97
CA ARG A 42 -4.36 -10.29 6.40
C ARG A 42 -4.19 -10.21 7.92
N TYR A 43 -2.95 -10.13 8.39
CA TYR A 43 -2.61 -10.08 9.81
C TYR A 43 -3.04 -8.76 10.45
N ASN A 44 -3.62 -8.85 11.65
CA ASN A 44 -3.82 -7.69 12.53
C ASN A 44 -2.45 -7.25 13.05
N VAL A 45 -2.15 -5.95 12.96
CA VAL A 45 -0.86 -5.39 13.37
C VAL A 45 -1.10 -4.21 14.27
N GLN A 46 -0.51 -4.24 15.46
CA GLN A 46 -0.54 -3.13 16.39
C GLN A 46 0.53 -2.08 16.02
N LEU A 47 0.33 -0.83 16.46
CA LEU A 47 1.24 0.27 16.16
C LEU A 47 2.69 -0.03 16.61
N ARG A 48 2.84 -0.67 17.78
CA ARG A 48 4.15 -1.10 18.33
C ARG A 48 4.86 -2.18 17.51
N GLU A 49 4.12 -2.90 16.66
CA GLU A 49 4.65 -4.00 15.85
C GLU A 49 5.00 -3.56 14.43
N LEU A 50 4.56 -2.38 13.99
CA LEU A 50 4.79 -1.88 12.63
C LEU A 50 6.27 -1.87 12.26
N GLU A 51 7.16 -1.45 13.17
CA GLU A 51 8.60 -1.43 12.89
C GLU A 51 9.16 -2.83 12.58
N LYS A 52 8.64 -3.87 13.24
CA LYS A 52 9.05 -5.26 12.97
C LYS A 52 8.64 -5.67 11.55
N TRP A 53 7.46 -5.22 11.10
CA TRP A 53 6.99 -5.50 9.75
C TRP A 53 7.75 -4.71 8.68
N VAL A 54 8.09 -3.44 8.96
CA VAL A 54 8.95 -2.61 8.10
C VAL A 54 10.28 -3.32 7.83
N VAL A 55 10.97 -3.78 8.87
CA VAL A 55 12.27 -4.46 8.74
C VAL A 55 12.16 -5.79 8.01
N ARG A 56 11.02 -6.49 8.13
CA ARG A 56 10.82 -7.80 7.48
C ARG A 56 10.45 -7.70 6.00
N LEU A 57 9.73 -6.65 5.61
CA LEU A 57 9.10 -6.55 4.29
C LEU A 57 9.82 -5.57 3.35
N LEU A 58 10.42 -4.51 3.91
CA LEU A 58 11.04 -3.46 3.12
C LEU A 58 12.57 -3.64 3.08
N PRO A 59 13.22 -3.41 1.92
CA PRO A 59 14.67 -3.50 1.79
C PRO A 59 15.43 -2.50 2.69
N SER A 60 14.82 -1.36 3.01
CA SER A 60 15.40 -0.32 3.86
C SER A 60 14.28 0.46 4.56
N ARG A 61 14.58 1.03 5.74
CA ARG A 61 13.63 1.87 6.50
C ARG A 61 13.26 3.17 5.77
N GLN A 62 14.09 3.62 4.84
CA GLN A 62 13.87 4.84 4.05
C GLN A 62 13.20 4.56 2.70
N PHE A 63 12.92 3.29 2.38
CA PHE A 63 12.49 2.90 1.04
C PHE A 63 11.31 1.92 1.08
N GLY A 64 10.26 2.27 0.33
CA GLY A 64 9.07 1.44 0.21
C GLY A 64 8.01 1.71 1.26
N TYR A 65 6.84 1.10 1.05
CA TYR A 65 5.67 1.33 1.85
C TYR A 65 4.90 0.03 2.11
N ILE A 66 4.53 -0.16 3.37
CA ILE A 66 3.54 -1.17 3.76
C ILE A 66 2.17 -0.50 3.78
N VAL A 67 1.19 -1.18 3.20
CA VAL A 67 -0.20 -0.74 3.13
C VAL A 67 -1.03 -1.47 4.18
N LEU A 68 -1.83 -0.70 4.92
CA LEU A 68 -2.71 -1.14 5.98
C LEU A 68 -4.15 -0.75 5.69
N THR A 69 -5.09 -1.62 6.03
CA THR A 69 -6.50 -1.27 6.17
C THR A 69 -6.78 -0.96 7.64
N THR A 70 -7.12 0.29 7.93
CA THR A 70 -7.49 0.77 9.26
C THR A 70 -8.97 1.15 9.29
N SER A 71 -9.51 1.48 10.46
CA SER A 71 -10.88 2.01 10.59
C SER A 71 -11.08 3.36 9.88
N ALA A 72 -10.00 4.12 9.66
CA ALA A 72 -10.01 5.39 8.97
C ALA A 72 -9.75 5.28 7.45
N GLY A 73 -9.71 4.05 6.92
CA GLY A 73 -9.48 3.76 5.51
C GLY A 73 -8.14 3.06 5.24
N ILE A 74 -7.82 2.94 3.94
CA ILE A 74 -6.56 2.36 3.45
C ILE A 74 -5.50 3.44 3.45
N MET A 75 -4.37 3.15 4.10
CA MET A 75 -3.24 4.08 4.20
C MET A 75 -1.94 3.29 4.37
N ASP A 76 -0.82 3.95 4.21
CA ASP A 76 0.49 3.35 4.48
C ASP A 76 0.88 3.45 5.97
N HIS A 77 1.95 2.74 6.32
CA HIS A 77 2.48 2.69 7.68
C HIS A 77 2.99 4.03 8.24
N GLU A 78 3.48 4.96 7.41
CA GLU A 78 3.91 6.29 7.88
C GLU A 78 2.70 7.13 8.27
N GLU A 79 1.66 7.11 7.45
CA GLU A 79 0.41 7.80 7.75
C GLU A 79 -0.30 7.19 8.96
N ALA A 80 -0.32 5.85 9.07
CA ALA A 80 -0.87 5.14 10.21
C ALA A 80 -0.16 5.52 11.51
N ARG A 81 1.18 5.64 11.48
CA ARG A 81 1.98 6.10 12.63
C ARG A 81 1.64 7.53 13.02
N ARG A 82 1.55 8.45 12.06
CA ARG A 82 1.20 9.86 12.31
C ARG A 82 -0.19 10.01 12.91
N LYS A 83 -1.15 9.21 12.44
CA LYS A 83 -2.54 9.23 12.92
C LYS A 83 -2.76 8.37 14.18
N HIS A 84 -1.73 7.70 14.70
CA HIS A 84 -1.83 6.75 15.81
C HIS A 84 -2.91 5.67 15.61
N VAL A 85 -3.09 5.21 14.37
CA VAL A 85 -4.04 4.17 14.01
C VAL A 85 -3.33 2.87 13.65
N ALA A 86 -3.98 1.75 13.96
CA ALA A 86 -3.52 0.41 13.65
C ALA A 86 -4.56 -0.30 12.77
N GLY A 87 -4.20 -1.47 12.24
CA GLY A 87 -5.09 -2.16 11.32
C GLY A 87 -4.55 -3.48 10.83
N LYS A 88 -5.04 -3.91 9.67
CA LYS A 88 -4.62 -5.14 9.01
C LYS A 88 -3.62 -4.82 7.91
N ILE A 89 -2.49 -5.52 7.85
CA ILE A 89 -1.58 -5.42 6.71
C ILE A 89 -2.23 -6.12 5.51
N ILE A 90 -2.22 -5.45 4.37
CA ILE A 90 -2.75 -6.00 3.11
C ILE A 90 -1.67 -6.21 2.04
N GLY A 91 -0.57 -5.47 2.10
CA GLY A 91 0.50 -5.59 1.12
C GLY A 91 1.62 -4.60 1.34
N PHE A 92 2.57 -4.61 0.42
CA PHE A 92 3.70 -3.70 0.39
C PHE A 92 4.11 -3.39 -1.05
N PHE A 93 4.83 -2.30 -1.23
CA PHE A 93 5.41 -1.92 -2.51
C PHE A 93 6.65 -1.05 -2.35
N TYR A 94 7.56 -1.15 -3.32
CA TYR A 94 8.78 -0.37 -3.41
C TYR A 94 9.39 -0.46 -4.80
#